data_AF-A0A626MVL2-F1
#
_entry.id   AF-A0A626MVL2-F1
#
_cell.length_a   1.000
_cell.length_b   1.000
_cell.length_c   1.000
_cell.angle_alpha   90.00
_cell.angle_beta   90.00
_cell.angle_gamma   90.00
#
_symmetry.space_group_name_H-M   'P 1'
#
loop_
_entity.id
_entity.type
_entity.pdbx_description
1 polymer ?
#
loop_
_entity_poly.entity_id
_entity_poly.type
_entity_poly.pdbx_seq_one_letter_code
_entity_poly.pdbx_strand_id
1 'polypeptide(L)' 'TIEERQGLKVSCPEEIAFRKNFINAQQVIELAGPLSKNDYGKYLLKMVKGL' A
#
# COMPACT_ATOMS: atom_id res chain seq x y z
N THR A 1 -5.08 9.26 22.02
CA THR A 1 -4.46 8.59 20.85
C THR A 1 -4.79 9.39 19.62
N ILE A 2 -3.77 9.93 18.92
CA ILE A 2 -3.92 10.98 17.90
C ILE A 2 -4.46 10.44 16.55
N GLU A 3 -4.63 9.12 16.43
CA GLU A 3 -4.89 8.41 15.18
C GLU A 3 -6.33 8.58 14.65
N GLU A 4 -7.29 8.99 15.48
CA GLU A 4 -8.72 8.94 15.12
C GLU A 4 -9.25 10.20 14.41
N ARG A 5 -8.51 11.32 14.44
CA ARG A 5 -9.02 12.62 13.95
C ARG A 5 -8.63 13.00 12.54
N GLN A 6 -7.67 12.33 11.92
CA GLN A 6 -7.16 12.75 10.61
C GLN A 6 -7.78 12.04 9.42
N GLY A 7 -8.66 11.03 9.59
CA GLY A 7 -9.35 10.35 8.47
C GLY A 7 -8.42 9.69 7.41
N LEU A 8 -7.12 9.87 7.58
CA LEU A 8 -6.03 9.30 6.81
C LEU A 8 -5.59 8.09 7.61
N LYS A 9 -5.67 6.90 7.01
CA LYS A 9 -4.88 5.77 7.50
C LYS A 9 -3.41 6.20 7.42
N VAL A 10 -2.84 6.66 8.54
CA VAL A 10 -1.50 7.28 8.62
C VAL A 10 -0.36 6.34 8.18
N SER A 11 -0.59 5.06 7.95
CA SER A 11 0.49 4.06 7.90
C SER A 11 0.47 3.18 6.66
N CYS A 12 0.48 3.78 5.47
CA CYS A 12 0.70 3.06 4.21
C CYS A 12 1.99 3.56 3.51
N PRO A 13 3.18 3.33 4.10
CA PRO A 13 4.43 3.77 3.52
C PRO A 13 4.69 3.15 2.14
N GLU A 14 4.15 1.96 1.85
CA GLU A 14 4.26 1.30 0.54
C GLU A 14 3.55 2.08 -0.57
N GLU A 15 2.36 2.66 -0.31
CA GLU A 15 1.68 3.51 -1.30
C GLU A 15 2.49 4.78 -1.56
N ILE A 16 2.97 5.42 -0.50
CA ILE A 16 3.75 6.65 -0.61
C ILE A 16 5.05 6.35 -1.37
N ALA A 17 5.72 5.25 -1.05
CA ALA A 17 6.93 4.81 -1.72
C ALA A 17 6.70 4.53 -3.20
N PHE A 18 5.59 3.88 -3.56
CA PHE A 18 5.23 3.64 -4.96
C PHE A 18 4.93 4.95 -5.71
N ARG A 19 4.09 5.83 -5.13
CA ARG A 19 3.78 7.16 -5.71
C ARG A 19 5.00 8.08 -5.82
N LYS A 20 5.96 7.94 -4.91
CA LYS A 20 7.24 8.68 -4.92
C LYS A 20 8.31 8.03 -5.81
N ASN A 21 8.01 6.93 -6.50
CA ASN A 21 8.96 6.14 -7.28
C ASN A 21 10.18 5.64 -6.46
N PHE A 22 10.02 5.47 -5.15
CA PHE A 22 11.03 4.84 -4.30
C PHE A 22 11.04 3.32 -4.44
N ILE A 23 9.90 2.73 -4.77
CA ILE A 23 9.75 1.30 -5.07
C ILE A 23 8.97 1.11 -6.36
N ASN A 24 9.31 0.04 -7.08
CA ASN A 24 8.67 -0.32 -8.34
C ASN A 24 7.46 -1.24 -8.12
N ALA A 25 6.63 -1.35 -9.16
CA ALA A 25 5.46 -2.24 -9.20
C ALA A 25 5.77 -3.67 -8.72
N GLN A 26 6.88 -4.26 -9.16
CA GLN A 26 7.30 -5.61 -8.71
C GLN A 26 7.56 -5.67 -7.20
N GLN A 27 8.26 -4.67 -6.65
CA GLN A 27 8.56 -4.63 -5.21
C GLN A 27 7.29 -4.49 -4.38
N VAL A 28 6.32 -3.69 -4.85
CA VAL A 28 5.01 -3.61 -4.20
C VAL A 28 4.28 -4.95 -4.26
N ILE A 29 4.34 -5.69 -5.38
CA ILE A 29 3.73 -7.03 -5.50
C ILE A 29 4.40 -8.02 -4.54
N GLU A 30 5.72 -8.00 -4.40
CA GLU A 30 6.44 -8.85 -3.46
C GLU A 30 6.07 -8.54 -2.00
N LEU A 31 5.98 -7.26 -1.64
CA LEU A 31 5.55 -6.81 -0.31
C LEU A 31 4.06 -7.11 -0.05
N ALA A 32 3.22 -6.98 -1.08
CA ALA A 32 1.79 -7.25 -1.01
C ALA A 32 1.45 -8.74 -1.07
N GLY A 33 2.35 -9.60 -1.56
CA GLY A 33 2.22 -11.05 -1.60
C GLY A 33 1.82 -11.67 -0.25
N PRO A 34 2.61 -11.48 0.83
CA PRO A 34 2.25 -11.99 2.16
C PRO A 34 0.98 -11.32 2.72
N LEU A 35 0.69 -10.08 2.30
CA LEU A 35 -0.47 -9.30 2.75
C LEU A 35 -1.72 -9.54 1.89
N SER A 36 -1.64 -10.35 0.84
CA SER A 36 -2.72 -10.57 -0.15
C SER A 36 -3.98 -11.19 0.44
N LYS A 37 -3.86 -11.81 1.63
CA LYS A 37 -4.98 -12.34 2.39
C LYS A 37 -5.83 -11.23 3.04
N ASN A 38 -5.26 -10.07 3.30
CA ASN A 38 -5.92 -8.92 3.90
C ASN A 38 -6.31 -7.89 2.83
N ASP A 39 -7.33 -7.08 3.13
CA ASP A 39 -7.82 -6.03 2.22
C ASP A 39 -6.73 -5.02 1.82
N TYR A 40 -5.73 -4.83 2.68
CA TYR A 40 -4.60 -3.95 2.41
C TYR A 40 -3.67 -4.49 1.31
N GLY A 41 -3.29 -5.78 1.34
CA GLY A 41 -2.47 -6.35 0.26
C GLY A 41 -3.24 -6.41 -1.06
N LYS A 42 -4.55 -6.68 -1.01
CA LYS A 42 -5.42 -6.60 -2.20
C LYS A 42 -5.47 -5.19 -2.77
N TYR A 43 -5.53 -4.17 -1.91
CA TYR A 43 -5.49 -2.77 -2.29
C TYR A 43 -4.15 -2.38 -2.94
N LEU A 44 -3.01 -2.77 -2.36
CA LEU A 44 -1.69 -2.55 -2.94
C LEU A 44 -1.55 -3.21 -4.32
N LEU A 45 -1.99 -4.47 -4.45
CA LEU A 45 -1.98 -5.17 -5.74
C LEU A 45 -2.87 -4.51 -6.79
N LYS A 46 -4.04 -3.99 -6.39
CA LYS A 46 -4.95 -3.28 -7.29
C LYS A 46 -4.34 -1.96 -7.76
N MET A 47 -3.72 -1.21 -6.85
CA MET A 47 -3.03 0.05 -7.15
C MET A 47 -1.94 -0.13 -8.20
N VAL A 48 -1.17 -1.21 -8.10
CA VAL A 48 -0.08 -1.52 -9.04
C VAL A 48 -0.60 -2.08 -10.36
N LYS A 49 -1.67 -2.89 -10.34
CA LYS A 49 -2.27 -3.45 -11.55
C LYS A 49 -2.99 -2.43 -12.43
N GLY A 50 -3.29 -1.23 -11.92
CA GLY A 50 -3.90 -0.14 -12.71
C GLY A 50 -5.31 -0.45 -13.23
N LEU A 51 -6.09 -1.27 -12.49
CA LEU A 51 -7.48 -1.64 -12.80
C LEU A 51 -8.49 -0.71 -12.13
#